data_AF-A0A7X4FVV9-F1
#
_entry.id   AF-A0A7X4FVV9-F1
#
_cell.length_a   1.000
_cell.length_b   1.000
_cell.length_c   1.000
_cell.angle_alpha   90.00
_cell.angle_beta   90.00
_cell.angle_gamma   90.00
#
_symmetry.space_group_name_H-M   'P 1'
#
loop_
_entity.id
_entity.type
_entity.pdbx_description
1 polymer ?
#
loop_
_entity_poly.entity_id
_entity_poly.type
_entity_poly.pdbx_seq_one_letter_code
_entity_poly.pdbx_strand_id
1 'polypeptide(L)'
;RYYEFTHFSDNLMTDAEINEMPRVWIIGGDGGMGDIGYQNVSKMILQNRPNVKALMLDTQVYSNTGGQNSDSTPMLGGGDMNAFGAASQGKCIEKKTVAETFLAGHGSPFVAQVSIANAPKLFRSILDALDYRGTAFLQCFTTCQPEHGVGDDMALDQAQRVRDSRGAPEFVFNPRMGETYEEALDLKGNPNLQGDWYKTKFKATGEPYRYTVAHWCATEARFRNHLKKVKEEEAAKLIPLENMLVRLTQNDVVYRRHLDPEHRAYVPDFGVYIKTLPAKGNKPVTMKLSRQLVLFCVERRKAWRLLQSKVGIQNTEYAAQRAILADVDAGIISKEDLFSRAQELMEERVLGPAATKTA
;
A
#
# COMPACT_ATOMS: atom_id res chain seq x y z
N ARG A 1 -7.70 -44.32 -10.17
CA ARG A 1 -6.51 -44.35 -11.03
C ARG A 1 -5.32 -44.28 -10.08
N TYR A 2 -4.48 -45.31 -10.01
CA TYR A 2 -3.30 -45.27 -9.15
C TYR A 2 -2.23 -44.39 -9.80
N TYR A 3 -1.49 -43.65 -8.99
CA TYR A 3 -0.53 -42.63 -9.39
C TYR A 3 0.65 -43.24 -10.15
N GLU A 4 0.62 -43.20 -11.48
CA GLU A 4 1.78 -43.56 -12.30
C GLU A 4 2.73 -42.34 -12.35
N PHE A 5 3.44 -42.08 -11.25
CA PHE A 5 4.62 -41.22 -11.28
C PHE A 5 5.74 -42.00 -11.97
N THR A 6 5.95 -41.72 -13.24
CA THR A 6 6.95 -42.38 -14.08
C THR A 6 8.30 -41.67 -14.03
N HIS A 7 8.32 -40.43 -13.53
CA HIS A 7 9.52 -39.60 -13.42
C HIS A 7 9.89 -39.26 -11.96
N PHE A 8 11.18 -39.34 -11.64
CA PHE A 8 11.74 -38.99 -10.32
C PHE A 8 12.35 -37.57 -10.26
N SER A 9 12.29 -36.81 -11.36
CA SER A 9 12.75 -35.42 -11.44
C SER A 9 11.67 -34.53 -12.05
N ASP A 10 11.44 -33.38 -11.44
CA ASP A 10 10.54 -32.32 -11.91
C ASP A 10 10.89 -31.81 -13.31
N ASN A 11 12.14 -31.96 -13.76
CA ASN A 11 12.54 -31.62 -15.12
C ASN A 11 11.92 -32.55 -16.18
N LEU A 12 11.60 -33.79 -15.81
CA LEU A 12 11.09 -34.81 -16.73
C LEU A 12 9.59 -35.06 -16.56
N MET A 13 9.02 -34.68 -15.41
CA MET A 13 7.60 -34.84 -15.14
C MET A 13 6.72 -34.19 -16.23
N THR A 14 5.64 -34.85 -16.60
CA THR A 14 4.58 -34.28 -17.43
C THR A 14 3.75 -33.27 -16.64
N ASP A 15 2.97 -32.44 -17.31
CA ASP A 15 2.08 -31.49 -16.61
C ASP A 15 1.02 -32.21 -15.76
N ALA A 16 0.57 -33.40 -16.18
CA ALA A 16 -0.31 -34.24 -15.38
C ALA A 16 0.38 -34.73 -14.10
N GLU A 17 1.62 -35.21 -14.18
CA GLU A 17 2.40 -35.60 -13.00
C GLU A 17 2.65 -34.39 -12.08
N ILE A 18 2.95 -33.22 -12.65
CA ILE A 18 3.09 -31.99 -11.87
C ILE A 18 1.78 -31.66 -11.15
N ASN A 19 0.62 -31.75 -11.81
CA ASN A 19 -0.67 -31.41 -11.22
C ASN A 19 -1.09 -32.38 -10.11
N GLU A 20 -0.76 -33.66 -10.25
CA GLU A 20 -1.03 -34.69 -9.23
C GLU A 20 0.02 -34.72 -8.10
N MET A 21 1.18 -34.09 -8.31
CA MET A 21 2.26 -34.09 -7.33
C MET A 21 1.83 -33.39 -6.02
N PRO A 22 2.01 -34.01 -4.85
CA PRO A 22 1.67 -33.40 -3.56
C PRO A 22 2.33 -32.04 -3.36
N ARG A 23 1.58 -31.10 -2.77
CA ARG A 23 2.06 -29.74 -2.49
C ARG A 23 2.45 -29.61 -1.02
N VAL A 24 3.64 -29.08 -0.78
CA VAL A 24 4.11 -28.68 0.54
C VAL A 24 3.81 -27.19 0.72
N TRP A 25 3.10 -26.86 1.79
CA TRP A 25 2.80 -25.48 2.17
C TRP A 25 3.69 -25.02 3.31
N ILE A 26 4.32 -23.88 3.12
CA ILE A 26 5.09 -23.18 4.14
C ILE A 26 4.29 -21.96 4.55
N ILE A 27 3.85 -21.90 5.81
CA ILE A 27 3.00 -20.84 6.33
C ILE A 27 3.76 -20.12 7.44
N GLY A 28 3.83 -18.80 7.39
CA GLY A 28 4.54 -18.01 8.38
C GLY A 28 4.04 -16.57 8.48
N GLY A 29 4.39 -15.90 9.57
CA GLY A 29 4.14 -14.47 9.74
C GLY A 29 5.18 -13.61 9.02
N ASP A 30 4.93 -12.31 8.95
CA ASP A 30 5.82 -11.35 8.32
C ASP A 30 7.22 -11.29 8.94
N GLY A 31 7.35 -11.45 10.26
CA GLY A 31 8.67 -11.54 10.90
C GLY A 31 9.47 -12.79 10.52
N GLY A 32 8.79 -13.94 10.42
CA GLY A 32 9.44 -15.19 10.05
C GLY A 32 9.92 -15.19 8.60
N MET A 33 9.10 -14.66 7.69
CA MET A 33 9.36 -14.75 6.24
C MET A 33 9.98 -13.49 5.63
N GLY A 34 9.73 -12.32 6.23
CA GLY A 34 10.20 -11.02 5.78
C GLY A 34 11.49 -10.54 6.47
N ASP A 35 11.80 -11.06 7.66
CA ASP A 35 12.96 -10.64 8.45
C ASP A 35 13.95 -11.81 8.66
N ILE A 36 13.85 -12.53 9.78
CA ILE A 36 14.87 -13.53 10.19
C ILE A 36 15.03 -14.68 9.18
N GLY A 37 13.93 -15.11 8.54
CA GLY A 37 13.94 -16.18 7.55
C GLY A 37 14.01 -15.70 6.10
N TYR A 38 14.08 -14.39 5.84
CA TYR A 38 14.00 -13.85 4.48
C TYR A 38 15.05 -14.42 3.54
N GLN A 39 16.29 -14.63 4.00
CA GLN A 39 17.34 -15.26 3.19
C GLN A 39 16.97 -16.69 2.74
N ASN A 40 16.31 -17.46 3.60
CA ASN A 40 15.91 -18.84 3.31
C ASN A 40 14.69 -18.85 2.39
N VAL A 41 13.73 -17.95 2.61
CA VAL A 41 12.58 -17.76 1.72
C VAL A 41 13.07 -17.34 0.34
N SER A 42 13.94 -16.34 0.25
CA SER A 42 14.57 -15.90 -1.01
C SER A 42 15.23 -17.07 -1.75
N LYS A 43 16.03 -17.90 -1.05
CA LYS A 43 16.64 -19.08 -1.66
C LYS A 43 15.62 -20.10 -2.16
N MET A 44 14.57 -20.36 -1.38
CA MET A 44 13.49 -21.27 -1.74
C MET A 44 12.72 -20.78 -2.97
N ILE A 45 12.37 -19.49 -3.02
CA ILE A 45 11.72 -18.88 -4.19
C ILE A 45 12.60 -19.03 -5.44
N LEU A 46 13.90 -18.74 -5.32
CA LEU A 46 14.85 -18.87 -6.44
C LEU A 46 15.02 -20.32 -6.92
N GLN A 47 14.87 -21.32 -6.04
CA GLN A 47 14.92 -22.73 -6.45
C GLN A 47 13.71 -23.15 -7.29
N ASN A 48 12.61 -22.39 -7.24
CA ASN A 48 11.42 -22.51 -8.08
C ASN A 48 10.85 -23.94 -8.21
N ARG A 49 10.86 -24.72 -7.13
CA ARG A 49 10.36 -26.09 -7.11
C ARG A 49 8.83 -26.14 -7.26
N PRO A 50 8.28 -27.02 -8.12
CA PRO A 50 6.84 -27.05 -8.43
C PRO A 50 5.95 -27.50 -7.26
N ASN A 51 6.48 -28.30 -6.32
CA ASN A 51 5.74 -28.78 -5.16
C ASN A 51 5.76 -27.83 -3.96
N VAL A 52 6.48 -26.70 -4.00
CA VAL A 52 6.63 -25.80 -2.85
C VAL A 52 5.74 -24.57 -3.03
N LYS A 53 4.86 -24.31 -2.06
CA LYS A 53 4.00 -23.13 -2.00
C LYS A 53 4.18 -22.45 -0.64
N ALA A 54 4.18 -21.12 -0.64
CA ALA A 54 4.43 -20.32 0.55
C ALA A 54 3.31 -19.32 0.76
N LEU A 55 2.84 -19.19 2.00
CA LEU A 55 1.82 -18.22 2.42
C LEU A 55 2.37 -17.41 3.60
N MET A 56 2.57 -16.11 3.36
CA MET A 56 2.87 -15.14 4.40
C MET A 56 1.59 -14.50 4.91
N LEU A 57 1.28 -14.72 6.18
CA LEU A 57 0.25 -14.02 6.92
C LEU A 57 0.84 -12.71 7.46
N ASP A 58 0.62 -11.63 6.73
CA ASP A 58 1.25 -10.34 7.00
C ASP A 58 0.43 -9.53 8.01
N THR A 59 0.85 -9.60 9.28
CA THR A 59 0.32 -8.78 10.36
C THR A 59 1.05 -7.45 10.50
N GLN A 60 2.14 -7.24 9.75
CA GLN A 60 2.99 -6.05 9.82
C GLN A 60 3.60 -5.78 11.20
N VAL A 61 3.61 -6.78 12.09
CA VAL A 61 4.19 -6.76 13.45
C VAL A 61 4.51 -8.19 13.86
N TYR A 62 5.34 -8.38 14.88
CA TYR A 62 5.53 -9.70 15.48
C TYR A 62 4.41 -9.95 16.49
N SER A 63 3.25 -10.40 16.01
CA SER A 63 2.05 -10.55 16.84
C SER A 63 2.26 -11.42 18.08
N ASN A 64 2.92 -12.58 17.94
CA ASN A 64 3.07 -13.53 19.04
C ASN A 64 3.92 -13.00 20.20
N THR A 65 4.87 -12.12 19.93
CA THR A 65 5.82 -11.60 20.93
C THR A 65 5.41 -10.24 21.51
N GLY A 66 4.17 -9.80 21.23
CA GLY A 66 3.62 -8.55 21.77
C GLY A 66 3.77 -7.33 20.87
N GLY A 67 3.83 -7.55 19.55
CA GLY A 67 3.68 -6.46 18.58
C GLY A 67 4.95 -5.67 18.25
N GLN A 68 6.15 -6.28 18.40
CA GLN A 68 7.39 -5.65 17.93
C GLN A 68 7.30 -5.31 16.43
N ASN A 69 7.99 -4.26 16.02
CA ASN A 69 8.08 -3.92 14.61
C ASN A 69 8.85 -4.97 13.81
N SER A 70 8.33 -5.30 12.64
CA SER A 70 8.99 -6.05 11.57
C SER A 70 9.44 -5.12 10.44
N ASP A 71 10.13 -5.65 9.43
CA ASP A 71 10.36 -4.88 8.21
C ASP A 71 9.05 -4.64 7.43
N SER A 72 8.01 -5.46 7.61
CA SER A 72 6.67 -5.24 7.05
C SER A 72 5.87 -4.16 7.77
N THR A 73 6.28 -3.71 8.96
CA THR A 73 5.62 -2.60 9.65
C THR A 73 5.64 -1.33 8.78
N PRO A 74 4.51 -0.66 8.53
CA PRO A 74 4.49 0.60 7.80
C PRO A 74 5.27 1.72 8.52
N MET A 75 5.52 2.83 7.82
CA MET A 75 5.89 4.08 8.51
C MET A 75 4.87 4.38 9.61
N LEU A 76 5.24 5.23 10.58
CA LEU A 76 4.57 5.43 11.88
C LEU A 76 4.95 4.38 12.93
N GLY A 77 5.06 3.11 12.52
CA GLY A 77 5.44 2.01 13.41
C GLY A 77 4.26 1.40 14.14
N GLY A 78 4.56 0.62 15.19
CA GLY A 78 3.60 0.06 16.14
C GLY A 78 3.75 0.62 17.55
N GLY A 79 3.11 -0.04 18.51
CA GLY A 79 3.17 0.33 19.93
C GLY A 79 4.54 0.09 20.58
N ASP A 80 5.38 -0.77 19.99
CA ASP A 80 6.67 -1.19 20.53
C ASP A 80 7.84 -0.83 19.59
N MET A 81 9.05 -0.68 20.16
CA MET A 81 10.34 -0.31 19.54
C MET A 81 10.44 1.07 18.87
N ASN A 82 9.46 1.48 18.08
CA ASN A 82 9.45 2.78 17.38
C ASN A 82 8.16 3.54 17.66
N ALA A 83 7.84 3.76 18.93
CA ALA A 83 6.67 4.52 19.33
C ALA A 83 6.83 6.01 19.00
N PHE A 84 5.74 6.65 18.57
CA PHE A 84 5.65 8.10 18.44
C PHE A 84 5.50 8.77 19.81
N GLY A 85 6.28 9.81 20.06
CA GLY A 85 6.26 10.58 21.31
C GLY A 85 7.06 11.88 21.19
N ALA A 86 7.32 12.54 22.32
CA ALA A 86 8.01 13.83 22.33
C ALA A 86 9.43 13.78 21.73
N ALA A 87 10.11 12.64 21.84
CA ALA A 87 11.49 12.45 21.36
C ALA A 87 11.60 11.61 20.08
N SER A 88 10.49 11.06 19.56
CA SER A 88 10.50 10.12 18.43
C SER A 88 9.30 10.36 17.51
N GLN A 89 9.54 10.36 16.21
CA GLN A 89 8.49 10.45 15.18
C GLN A 89 7.92 9.08 14.79
N GLY A 90 8.23 8.04 15.55
CA GLY A 90 7.85 6.67 15.25
C GLY A 90 8.75 6.02 14.20
N LYS A 91 8.26 5.01 13.46
CA LYS A 91 9.04 4.39 12.37
C LYS A 91 9.16 5.35 11.18
N CYS A 92 10.40 5.73 10.87
CA CYS A 92 10.70 6.68 9.78
C CYS A 92 11.03 6.03 8.42
N ILE A 93 11.33 4.73 8.42
CA ILE A 93 11.73 3.99 7.22
C ILE A 93 10.52 3.35 6.52
N GLU A 94 10.60 3.22 5.20
CA GLU A 94 9.58 2.54 4.39
C GLU A 94 9.48 1.05 4.79
N LYS A 95 8.29 0.45 4.66
CA LYS A 95 8.14 -1.00 4.86
C LYS A 95 8.80 -1.79 3.72
N LYS A 96 9.36 -2.96 4.02
CA LYS A 96 9.76 -3.94 3.01
C LYS A 96 8.51 -4.50 2.33
N THR A 97 8.46 -4.42 1.01
CA THR A 97 7.40 -5.02 0.19
C THR A 97 7.78 -6.45 -0.18
N VAL A 98 7.70 -7.38 0.78
CA VAL A 98 8.26 -8.75 0.65
C VAL A 98 7.84 -9.46 -0.64
N ALA A 99 6.55 -9.50 -0.98
CA ALA A 99 6.13 -10.11 -2.25
C ALA A 99 6.77 -9.41 -3.47
N GLU A 100 6.86 -8.08 -3.46
CA GLU A 100 7.43 -7.32 -4.59
C GLU A 100 8.93 -7.57 -4.79
N THR A 101 9.67 -7.92 -3.73
CA THR A 101 11.11 -8.24 -3.87
C THR A 101 11.32 -9.51 -4.69
N PHE A 102 10.34 -10.41 -4.74
CA PHE A 102 10.37 -11.61 -5.57
C PHE A 102 9.99 -11.35 -7.03
N LEU A 103 9.51 -10.15 -7.37
CA LEU A 103 9.29 -9.75 -8.76
C LEU A 103 10.61 -9.46 -9.49
N ALA A 104 11.71 -9.24 -8.75
CA ALA A 104 13.02 -8.92 -9.32
C ALA A 104 14.11 -9.85 -8.75
N GLY A 105 14.97 -10.37 -9.62
CA GLY A 105 16.15 -11.14 -9.20
C GLY A 105 15.89 -12.56 -8.68
N HIS A 106 14.65 -13.07 -8.76
CA HIS A 106 14.28 -14.42 -8.27
C HIS A 106 13.84 -15.39 -9.37
N GLY A 107 14.12 -15.07 -10.63
CA GLY A 107 13.69 -15.86 -11.79
C GLY A 107 12.19 -15.67 -12.05
N SER A 108 11.47 -16.78 -12.22
CA SER A 108 10.05 -16.78 -12.59
C SER A 108 9.18 -17.49 -11.53
N PRO A 109 9.09 -17.02 -10.28
CA PRO A 109 8.12 -17.56 -9.33
C PRO A 109 6.72 -17.03 -9.63
N PHE A 110 5.67 -17.75 -9.20
CA PHE A 110 4.33 -17.17 -9.08
C PHE A 110 4.27 -16.34 -7.79
N VAL A 111 3.86 -15.08 -7.88
CA VAL A 111 3.83 -14.18 -6.71
C VAL A 111 2.49 -13.48 -6.63
N ALA A 112 1.84 -13.48 -5.47
CA ALA A 112 0.59 -12.77 -5.28
C ALA A 112 0.56 -12.04 -3.94
N GLN A 113 0.24 -10.74 -3.96
CA GLN A 113 -0.23 -10.02 -2.78
C GLN A 113 -1.74 -9.88 -2.90
N VAL A 114 -2.49 -10.52 -2.02
CA VAL A 114 -3.94 -10.69 -2.12
C VAL A 114 -4.64 -10.30 -0.83
N SER A 115 -5.90 -9.92 -0.92
CA SER A 115 -6.73 -9.57 0.23
C SER A 115 -7.90 -10.55 0.37
N ILE A 116 -8.18 -10.99 1.59
CA ILE A 116 -9.39 -11.78 1.89
C ILE A 116 -10.69 -10.99 1.62
N ALA A 117 -10.63 -9.66 1.61
CA ALA A 117 -11.74 -8.81 1.16
C ALA A 117 -12.07 -8.97 -0.33
N ASN A 118 -11.18 -9.57 -1.12
CA ASN A 118 -11.39 -9.98 -2.50
C ASN A 118 -11.34 -11.51 -2.60
N ALA A 119 -12.28 -12.18 -1.94
CA ALA A 119 -12.33 -13.65 -1.89
C ALA A 119 -12.21 -14.32 -3.27
N PRO A 120 -12.86 -13.85 -4.36
CA PRO A 120 -12.69 -14.43 -5.69
C PRO A 120 -11.23 -14.38 -6.18
N LYS A 121 -10.53 -13.24 -6.02
CA LYS A 121 -9.13 -13.11 -6.44
C LYS A 121 -8.19 -13.94 -5.56
N LEU A 122 -8.43 -13.99 -4.25
CA LEU A 122 -7.70 -14.85 -3.32
C LEU A 122 -7.78 -16.33 -3.74
N PHE A 123 -8.99 -16.86 -3.90
CA PHE A 123 -9.18 -18.27 -4.29
C PHE A 123 -8.61 -18.56 -5.67
N ARG A 124 -8.78 -17.65 -6.63
CA ARG A 124 -8.18 -17.83 -7.96
C ARG A 124 -6.66 -17.89 -7.89
N SER A 125 -6.04 -17.01 -7.11
CA SER A 125 -4.57 -16.99 -6.95
C SER A 125 -4.05 -18.27 -6.29
N ILE A 126 -4.78 -18.83 -5.32
CA ILE A 126 -4.45 -20.13 -4.73
C ILE A 126 -4.53 -21.25 -5.77
N LEU A 127 -5.60 -21.30 -6.57
CA LEU A 127 -5.75 -22.31 -7.62
C LEU A 127 -4.66 -22.21 -8.68
N ASP A 128 -4.36 -20.99 -9.15
CA ASP A 128 -3.28 -20.75 -10.11
C ASP A 128 -1.90 -21.13 -9.53
N ALA A 129 -1.66 -20.83 -8.25
CA ALA A 129 -0.45 -21.24 -7.55
C ALA A 129 -0.32 -22.77 -7.44
N LEU A 130 -1.43 -23.48 -7.21
CA LEU A 130 -1.45 -24.94 -7.13
C LEU A 130 -1.14 -25.60 -8.48
N ASP A 131 -1.68 -25.05 -9.57
CA ASP A 131 -1.45 -25.50 -10.95
C ASP A 131 -0.09 -25.03 -11.51
N TYR A 132 0.56 -24.07 -10.86
CA TYR A 132 1.84 -23.53 -11.33
C TYR A 132 3.00 -24.53 -11.17
N ARG A 133 3.72 -24.79 -12.28
CA ARG A 133 4.94 -25.61 -12.38
C ARG A 133 6.19 -24.86 -11.86
N GLY A 134 6.07 -24.28 -10.68
CA GLY A 134 7.17 -23.61 -9.99
C GLY A 134 6.75 -23.25 -8.57
N THR A 135 7.61 -22.55 -7.84
CA THR A 135 7.29 -22.09 -6.50
C THR A 135 6.29 -20.94 -6.57
N ALA A 136 5.34 -20.95 -5.64
CA ALA A 136 4.39 -19.85 -5.47
C ALA A 136 4.57 -19.19 -4.11
N PHE A 137 4.53 -17.86 -4.08
CA PHE A 137 4.51 -17.05 -2.85
C PHE A 137 3.26 -16.20 -2.81
N LEU A 138 2.45 -16.40 -1.77
CA LEU A 138 1.27 -15.60 -1.50
C LEU A 138 1.52 -14.78 -0.24
N GLN A 139 1.25 -13.48 -0.29
CA GLN A 139 1.21 -12.59 0.86
C GLN A 139 -0.22 -12.12 1.05
N CYS A 140 -0.78 -12.35 2.24
CA CYS A 140 -2.10 -11.86 2.60
C CYS A 140 -1.99 -11.02 3.85
N PHE A 141 -2.43 -9.77 3.77
CA PHE A 141 -2.61 -8.97 4.99
C PHE A 141 -3.65 -9.63 5.87
N THR A 142 -3.35 -9.71 7.16
CA THR A 142 -4.32 -10.10 8.19
C THR A 142 -4.16 -9.17 9.38
N THR A 143 -5.26 -8.68 9.92
CA THR A 143 -5.19 -7.87 11.12
C THR A 143 -4.73 -8.68 12.31
N CYS A 144 -3.97 -8.05 13.20
CA CYS A 144 -3.76 -8.53 14.54
C CYS A 144 -4.58 -7.65 15.48
N GLN A 145 -5.67 -8.18 16.02
CA GLN A 145 -6.63 -7.46 16.86
C GLN A 145 -5.95 -6.71 18.01
N PRO A 146 -5.17 -7.36 18.90
CA PRO A 146 -4.53 -6.66 20.01
C PRO A 146 -3.51 -5.61 19.53
N GLU A 147 -2.66 -5.96 18.57
CA GLU A 147 -1.54 -5.11 18.18
C GLU A 147 -1.92 -3.96 17.24
N HIS A 148 -2.99 -4.11 16.47
CA HIS A 148 -3.56 -3.03 15.66
C HIS A 148 -4.60 -2.24 16.45
N GLY A 149 -5.07 -2.78 17.58
CA GLY A 149 -6.10 -2.20 18.44
C GLY A 149 -7.44 -2.01 17.72
N VAL A 150 -7.89 -3.08 17.06
CA VAL A 150 -9.17 -3.17 16.35
C VAL A 150 -10.05 -4.24 17.01
N GLY A 151 -11.37 -4.19 16.76
CA GLY A 151 -12.30 -5.20 17.26
C GLY A 151 -12.12 -6.57 16.61
N ASP A 152 -12.61 -7.63 17.26
CA ASP A 152 -12.43 -9.01 16.81
C ASP A 152 -13.09 -9.31 15.46
N ASP A 153 -14.17 -8.61 15.14
CA ASP A 153 -14.93 -8.70 13.90
C ASP A 153 -14.35 -7.89 12.73
N MET A 154 -13.25 -7.16 12.94
CA MET A 154 -12.74 -6.17 11.99
C MET A 154 -11.81 -6.73 10.90
N ALA A 155 -11.52 -8.03 10.90
CA ALA A 155 -10.49 -8.59 10.01
C ALA A 155 -10.77 -8.36 8.52
N LEU A 156 -12.00 -8.62 8.08
CA LEU A 156 -12.40 -8.41 6.68
C LEU A 156 -12.38 -6.93 6.30
N ASP A 157 -12.93 -6.09 7.17
CA ASP A 157 -13.02 -4.64 6.98
C ASP A 157 -11.64 -4.01 6.84
N GLN A 158 -10.69 -4.40 7.70
CA GLN A 158 -9.34 -3.86 7.66
C GLN A 158 -8.54 -4.40 6.47
N ALA A 159 -8.73 -5.67 6.09
CA ALA A 159 -8.17 -6.20 4.86
C ALA A 159 -8.66 -5.46 3.60
N GLN A 160 -9.90 -4.96 3.61
CA GLN A 160 -10.40 -4.07 2.58
C GLN A 160 -9.74 -2.68 2.66
N ARG A 161 -9.76 -2.06 3.84
CA ARG A 161 -9.26 -0.68 4.06
C ARG A 161 -7.79 -0.54 3.73
N VAL A 162 -6.96 -1.50 4.10
CA VAL A 162 -5.51 -1.48 3.82
C VAL A 162 -5.22 -1.66 2.32
N ARG A 163 -6.00 -2.47 1.60
CA ARG A 163 -5.91 -2.60 0.13
C ARG A 163 -6.29 -1.28 -0.54
N ASP A 164 -7.48 -0.80 -0.21
CA ASP A 164 -8.12 0.35 -0.85
C ASP A 164 -7.32 1.64 -0.59
N SER A 165 -6.63 1.74 0.54
CA SER A 165 -5.77 2.86 0.91
C SER A 165 -4.31 2.77 0.41
N ARG A 166 -3.97 1.78 -0.42
CA ARG A 166 -2.59 1.48 -0.87
C ARG A 166 -1.63 1.06 0.25
N GLY A 167 -2.11 0.72 1.44
CA GLY A 167 -1.30 0.13 2.50
C GLY A 167 -0.71 -1.23 2.10
N ALA A 168 -1.53 -2.06 1.45
CA ALA A 168 -1.17 -3.36 0.88
C ALA A 168 -2.00 -3.62 -0.39
N PRO A 169 -1.67 -2.95 -1.52
CA PRO A 169 -2.44 -3.08 -2.77
C PRO A 169 -2.32 -4.50 -3.34
N GLU A 170 -3.33 -4.98 -4.06
CA GLU A 170 -3.29 -6.32 -4.63
C GLU A 170 -2.44 -6.38 -5.90
N PHE A 171 -1.72 -7.47 -6.11
CA PHE A 171 -1.15 -7.80 -7.41
C PHE A 171 -0.97 -9.31 -7.55
N VAL A 172 -0.98 -9.80 -8.79
CA VAL A 172 -0.64 -11.19 -9.12
C VAL A 172 0.36 -11.18 -10.26
N PHE A 173 1.55 -11.70 -10.02
CA PHE A 173 2.54 -12.00 -11.03
C PHE A 173 2.46 -13.49 -11.39
N ASN A 174 1.98 -13.77 -12.59
CA ASN A 174 1.90 -15.11 -13.14
C ASN A 174 2.79 -15.22 -14.40
N PRO A 175 3.98 -15.85 -14.29
CA PRO A 175 4.93 -15.93 -15.40
C PRO A 175 4.44 -16.80 -16.58
N ARG A 176 3.29 -17.48 -16.45
CA ARG A 176 2.65 -18.19 -17.57
C ARG A 176 1.98 -17.26 -18.58
N MET A 177 1.71 -16.02 -18.20
CA MET A 177 0.92 -15.10 -19.02
C MET A 177 1.77 -14.36 -20.06
N GLY A 178 3.08 -14.29 -19.87
CA GLY A 178 4.02 -13.63 -20.78
C GLY A 178 5.38 -13.42 -20.15
N GLU A 179 6.27 -12.77 -20.89
CA GLU A 179 7.66 -12.52 -20.50
C GLU A 179 7.89 -11.07 -20.06
N THR A 180 6.90 -10.19 -20.27
CA THR A 180 6.90 -8.80 -19.80
C THR A 180 6.03 -8.64 -18.56
N TYR A 181 6.28 -7.59 -17.77
CA TYR A 181 5.43 -7.30 -16.62
C TYR A 181 4.01 -6.88 -17.06
N GLU A 182 3.88 -6.19 -18.20
CA GLU A 182 2.60 -5.80 -18.78
C GLU A 182 1.68 -7.00 -19.07
N GLU A 183 2.27 -8.15 -19.43
CA GLU A 183 1.55 -9.40 -19.66
C GLU A 183 1.37 -10.22 -18.37
N ALA A 184 2.42 -10.29 -17.54
CA ALA A 184 2.50 -11.22 -16.42
C ALA A 184 2.03 -10.68 -15.07
N LEU A 185 2.01 -9.35 -14.87
CA LEU A 185 1.65 -8.71 -13.61
C LEU A 185 0.27 -8.05 -13.71
N ASP A 186 -0.68 -8.54 -12.90
CA ASP A 186 -2.06 -8.06 -12.84
C ASP A 186 -2.35 -7.25 -11.57
N LEU A 187 -2.70 -5.98 -11.74
CA LEU A 187 -3.14 -5.08 -10.65
C LEU A 187 -4.67 -5.00 -10.46
N LYS A 188 -5.48 -5.76 -11.21
CA LYS A 188 -6.96 -5.72 -11.07
C LYS A 188 -7.38 -6.09 -9.64
N GLY A 189 -8.52 -5.56 -9.19
CA GLY A 189 -8.99 -5.72 -7.80
C GLY A 189 -8.67 -4.53 -6.90
N ASN A 190 -7.72 -3.68 -7.30
CA ASN A 190 -7.51 -2.38 -6.69
C ASN A 190 -8.49 -1.33 -7.26
N PRO A 191 -9.08 -0.47 -6.42
CA PRO A 191 -9.90 0.64 -6.92
C PRO A 191 -9.01 1.71 -7.57
N ASN A 192 -9.56 2.44 -8.55
CA ASN A 192 -8.86 3.49 -9.33
C ASN A 192 -7.44 3.10 -9.80
N LEU A 193 -7.34 2.34 -10.89
CA LEU A 193 -6.05 1.90 -11.42
C LEU A 193 -5.21 3.03 -12.04
N GLN A 194 -5.80 4.16 -12.41
CA GLN A 194 -5.11 5.22 -13.18
C GLN A 194 -4.61 6.38 -12.32
N GLY A 195 -5.23 6.62 -11.16
CA GLY A 195 -4.80 7.66 -10.22
C GLY A 195 -4.10 7.12 -8.98
N ASP A 196 -3.73 8.02 -8.08
CA ASP A 196 -3.05 7.68 -6.82
C ASP A 196 -4.02 7.06 -5.82
N TRP A 197 -5.16 7.73 -5.64
CA TRP A 197 -6.18 7.41 -4.63
C TRP A 197 -7.54 7.26 -5.29
N TYR A 198 -8.36 6.32 -4.83
CA TYR A 198 -9.73 6.23 -5.33
C TYR A 198 -10.63 7.26 -4.62
N LYS A 199 -11.62 7.77 -5.36
CA LYS A 199 -12.63 8.70 -4.84
C LYS A 199 -13.82 7.91 -4.32
N THR A 200 -14.31 8.28 -3.14
CA THR A 200 -15.53 7.72 -2.53
C THR A 200 -16.28 8.82 -1.79
N LYS A 201 -17.34 8.48 -1.05
CA LYS A 201 -18.15 9.45 -0.30
C LYS A 201 -18.41 8.98 1.12
N PHE A 202 -18.50 9.93 2.04
CA PHE A 202 -18.96 9.64 3.40
C PHE A 202 -20.43 9.24 3.33
N LYS A 203 -20.78 8.04 3.81
CA LYS A 203 -22.16 7.53 3.74
C LYS A 203 -23.17 8.45 4.44
N ALA A 204 -22.76 9.11 5.52
CA ALA A 204 -23.63 9.97 6.34
C ALA A 204 -23.92 11.34 5.71
N THR A 205 -22.98 11.92 4.97
CA THR A 205 -23.10 13.30 4.44
C THR A 205 -23.19 13.35 2.91
N GLY A 206 -22.78 12.28 2.22
CA GLY A 206 -22.62 12.28 0.77
C GLY A 206 -21.39 13.03 0.24
N GLU A 207 -20.64 13.70 1.13
CA GLU A 207 -19.45 14.47 0.77
C GLU A 207 -18.37 13.56 0.16
N PRO A 208 -17.85 13.89 -1.04
CA PRO A 208 -16.81 13.11 -1.69
C PRO A 208 -15.44 13.33 -1.03
N TYR A 209 -14.61 12.31 -1.00
CA TYR A 209 -13.23 12.40 -0.54
C TYR A 209 -12.33 11.36 -1.22
N ARG A 210 -11.02 11.58 -1.15
CA ARG A 210 -9.99 10.65 -1.64
C ARG A 210 -9.56 9.73 -0.51
N TYR A 211 -9.74 8.43 -0.65
CA TYR A 211 -9.37 7.48 0.39
C TYR A 211 -7.87 7.18 0.34
N THR A 212 -7.12 7.79 1.25
CA THR A 212 -5.66 7.66 1.40
C THR A 212 -5.29 6.72 2.54
N VAL A 213 -4.00 6.39 2.67
CA VAL A 213 -3.47 5.62 3.81
C VAL A 213 -3.76 6.26 5.17
N ALA A 214 -3.87 7.58 5.25
CA ALA A 214 -4.26 8.26 6.49
C ALA A 214 -5.70 7.93 6.95
N HIS A 215 -6.59 7.61 6.01
CA HIS A 215 -7.96 7.19 6.34
C HIS A 215 -7.98 5.79 6.95
N TRP A 216 -7.17 4.86 6.44
CA TRP A 216 -6.99 3.55 7.07
C TRP A 216 -6.34 3.70 8.45
N CYS A 217 -5.29 4.53 8.57
CA CYS A 217 -4.62 4.76 9.86
C CYS A 217 -5.57 5.30 10.93
N ALA A 218 -6.59 6.09 10.57
CA ALA A 218 -7.60 6.58 11.50
C ALA A 218 -8.48 5.49 12.12
N THR A 219 -8.41 4.27 11.58
CA THR A 219 -9.24 3.14 12.03
C THR A 219 -8.50 2.13 12.91
N GLU A 220 -7.19 2.30 13.13
CA GLU A 220 -6.37 1.39 13.93
C GLU A 220 -5.73 2.16 15.11
N ALA A 221 -5.84 1.61 16.32
CA ALA A 221 -5.33 2.30 17.51
C ALA A 221 -3.80 2.43 17.51
N ARG A 222 -3.07 1.56 16.80
CA ARG A 222 -1.61 1.64 16.69
C ARG A 222 -1.10 2.96 16.10
N PHE A 223 -1.93 3.68 15.33
CA PHE A 223 -1.57 4.97 14.75
C PHE A 223 -2.15 6.18 15.49
N ARG A 224 -2.86 5.97 16.60
CA ARG A 224 -3.65 7.03 17.28
C ARG A 224 -2.83 8.27 17.65
N ASN A 225 -1.55 8.13 17.95
CA ASN A 225 -0.70 9.26 18.36
C ASN A 225 -0.38 10.21 17.18
N HIS A 226 -0.53 9.74 15.94
CA HIS A 226 -0.34 10.54 14.72
C HIS A 226 -1.58 11.33 14.31
N LEU A 227 -2.70 11.15 15.02
CA LEU A 227 -4.02 11.69 14.69
C LEU A 227 -4.59 12.39 15.92
N LYS A 228 -4.93 13.67 15.78
CA LYS A 228 -5.57 14.43 16.87
C LYS A 228 -6.88 15.00 16.36
N LYS A 229 -7.99 14.75 17.07
CA LYS A 229 -9.27 15.38 16.76
C LYS A 229 -9.13 16.90 16.87
N VAL A 230 -9.78 17.62 15.97
CA VAL A 230 -9.79 19.08 15.92
C VAL A 230 -11.21 19.55 15.57
N LYS A 231 -11.60 20.72 16.07
CA LYS A 231 -12.89 21.33 15.72
C LYS A 231 -12.82 21.94 14.32
N GLU A 232 -13.96 22.09 13.66
CA GLU A 232 -14.03 22.62 12.28
C GLU A 232 -13.43 24.04 12.19
N GLU A 233 -13.61 24.89 13.21
CA GLU A 233 -13.09 26.27 13.22
C GLU A 233 -11.56 26.31 13.31
N GLU A 234 -10.97 25.34 13.99
CA GLU A 234 -9.51 25.17 14.06
C GLU A 234 -8.97 24.53 12.78
N ALA A 235 -9.74 23.61 12.16
CA ALA A 235 -9.36 22.95 10.91
C ALA A 235 -9.27 23.95 9.73
N ALA A 236 -10.08 25.01 9.73
CA ALA A 236 -10.02 26.06 8.71
C ALA A 236 -8.67 26.79 8.64
N LYS A 237 -7.82 26.69 9.68
CA LYS A 237 -6.46 27.25 9.72
C LYS A 237 -5.38 26.25 9.30
N LEU A 238 -5.76 25.00 9.05
CA LEU A 238 -4.87 23.90 8.70
C LEU A 238 -4.91 23.64 7.20
N ILE A 239 -3.91 22.91 6.70
CA ILE A 239 -3.79 22.60 5.28
C ILE A 239 -4.54 21.29 5.00
N PRO A 240 -5.48 21.24 4.03
CA PRO A 240 -6.08 19.97 3.61
C PRO A 240 -5.01 18.99 3.12
N LEU A 241 -5.12 17.71 3.47
CA LEU A 241 -4.13 16.70 3.07
C LEU A 241 -3.93 16.66 1.56
N GLU A 242 -5.01 16.69 0.79
CA GLU A 242 -4.94 16.64 -0.67
C GLU A 242 -4.16 17.82 -1.26
N ASN A 243 -4.35 19.04 -0.72
CA ASN A 243 -3.54 20.20 -1.09
C ASN A 243 -2.06 19.99 -0.75
N MET A 244 -1.76 19.44 0.43
CA MET A 244 -0.37 19.17 0.84
C MET A 244 0.30 18.10 -0.03
N LEU A 245 -0.41 17.04 -0.41
CA LEU A 245 0.17 15.95 -1.20
C LEU A 245 0.59 16.38 -2.61
N VAL A 246 -0.07 17.36 -3.23
CA VAL A 246 0.33 17.91 -4.54
C VAL A 246 1.70 18.59 -4.44
N ARG A 247 1.98 19.27 -3.31
CA ARG A 247 3.22 20.03 -3.08
C ARG A 247 4.45 19.15 -2.80
N LEU A 248 4.20 17.90 -2.37
CA LEU A 248 5.22 16.97 -1.90
C LEU A 248 5.59 15.94 -2.97
N THR A 249 6.88 15.69 -3.14
CA THR A 249 7.41 14.55 -3.90
C THR A 249 8.26 13.66 -3.01
N GLN A 250 8.51 12.41 -3.42
CA GLN A 250 9.46 11.54 -2.69
C GLN A 250 10.86 12.18 -2.64
N ASN A 251 11.25 12.93 -3.68
CA ASN A 251 12.52 13.64 -3.70
C ASN A 251 12.60 14.68 -2.58
N ASP A 252 11.50 15.41 -2.32
CA ASP A 252 11.43 16.37 -1.20
C ASP A 252 11.49 15.67 0.18
N VAL A 253 11.04 14.42 0.27
CA VAL A 253 11.21 13.58 1.46
C VAL A 253 12.68 13.20 1.65
N VAL A 254 13.33 12.67 0.62
CA VAL A 254 14.74 12.24 0.63
C VAL A 254 15.67 13.38 1.00
N TYR A 255 15.48 14.56 0.40
CA TYR A 255 16.30 15.75 0.68
C TYR A 255 15.80 16.57 1.88
N ARG A 256 14.86 16.04 2.66
CA ARG A 256 14.34 16.65 3.89
C ARG A 256 13.78 18.07 3.73
N ARG A 257 13.36 18.44 2.52
CA ARG A 257 12.76 19.76 2.23
C ARG A 257 11.41 19.97 2.91
N HIS A 258 10.79 18.89 3.39
CA HIS A 258 9.59 18.93 4.21
C HIS A 258 9.82 19.52 5.62
N LEU A 259 11.08 19.72 6.03
CA LEU A 259 11.46 20.37 7.28
C LEU A 259 11.80 21.85 7.11
N ASP A 260 12.00 22.32 5.88
CA ASP A 260 12.40 23.70 5.56
C ASP A 260 11.15 24.59 5.41
N PRO A 261 10.88 25.54 6.31
CA PRO A 261 9.70 26.42 6.26
C PRO A 261 9.56 27.25 4.98
N GLU A 262 10.67 27.56 4.30
CA GLU A 262 10.68 28.41 3.11
C GLU A 262 10.39 27.62 1.82
N HIS A 263 10.49 26.29 1.90
CA HIS A 263 10.28 25.42 0.76
C HIS A 263 8.80 25.08 0.56
N ARG A 264 8.35 24.97 -0.70
CA ARG A 264 6.95 24.59 -1.03
C ARG A 264 6.51 23.26 -0.41
N ALA A 265 7.46 22.38 -0.14
CA ALA A 265 7.24 21.06 0.42
C ALA A 265 7.17 21.04 1.96
N TYR A 266 7.33 22.19 2.64
CA TYR A 266 7.26 22.25 4.10
C TYR A 266 5.98 21.62 4.63
N VAL A 267 6.12 20.71 5.59
CA VAL A 267 5.00 20.10 6.29
C VAL A 267 5.07 20.55 7.76
N PRO A 268 4.21 21.46 8.23
CA PRO A 268 4.14 21.77 9.64
C PRO A 268 3.62 20.55 10.42
N ASP A 269 4.24 20.22 11.55
CA ASP A 269 3.80 19.08 12.37
C ASP A 269 2.42 19.38 12.97
N PHE A 270 1.47 18.46 12.79
CA PHE A 270 0.05 18.70 13.09
C PHE A 270 -0.56 19.93 12.40
N GLY A 271 0.03 20.39 11.29
CA GLY A 271 -0.46 21.49 10.45
C GLY A 271 -1.35 21.07 9.28
N VAL A 272 -1.49 19.76 9.05
CA VAL A 272 -2.28 19.17 7.97
C VAL A 272 -3.48 18.44 8.56
N TYR A 273 -4.63 18.46 7.91
CA TYR A 273 -5.82 17.77 8.39
C TYR A 273 -6.50 16.90 7.32
N ILE A 274 -7.32 15.96 7.79
CA ILE A 274 -8.27 15.19 6.99
C ILE A 274 -9.62 15.16 7.68
N LYS A 275 -10.68 15.01 6.89
CA LYS A 275 -11.94 14.42 7.36
C LYS A 275 -11.85 12.92 7.21
N THR A 276 -12.26 12.16 8.22
CA THR A 276 -12.19 10.69 8.20
C THR A 276 -13.31 10.08 9.03
N LEU A 277 -13.51 8.77 8.91
CA LEU A 277 -14.39 8.04 9.82
C LEU A 277 -13.62 7.65 11.08
N PRO A 278 -14.18 7.86 12.28
CA PRO A 278 -13.58 7.34 13.50
C PRO A 278 -13.62 5.81 13.50
N ALA A 279 -12.77 5.18 14.31
CA ALA A 279 -12.79 3.73 14.51
C ALA A 279 -14.16 3.19 14.98
N LYS A 280 -14.98 4.02 15.64
CA LYS A 280 -16.36 3.71 16.03
C LYS A 280 -17.32 4.83 15.59
N GLY A 281 -18.34 4.46 14.81
CA GLY A 281 -19.41 5.35 14.35
C GLY A 281 -19.28 5.81 12.90
N ASN A 282 -20.39 6.31 12.34
CA ASN A 282 -20.49 6.66 10.90
C ASN A 282 -20.44 8.16 10.61
N LYS A 283 -20.28 9.00 11.64
CA LYS A 283 -20.17 10.46 11.47
C LYS A 283 -18.73 10.83 11.15
N PRO A 284 -18.46 11.55 10.05
CA PRO A 284 -17.14 12.07 9.76
C PRO A 284 -16.63 12.94 10.91
N VAL A 285 -15.33 12.84 11.19
CA VAL A 285 -14.63 13.66 12.17
C VAL A 285 -13.38 14.25 11.51
N THR A 286 -13.04 15.45 11.94
CA THR A 286 -11.85 16.14 11.44
C THR A 286 -10.66 15.87 12.36
N MET A 287 -9.55 15.45 11.76
CA MET A 287 -8.32 15.08 12.47
C MET A 287 -7.12 15.77 11.85
N LYS A 288 -6.29 16.39 12.68
CA LYS A 288 -4.96 16.88 12.30
C LYS A 288 -3.93 15.76 12.38
N LEU A 289 -3.02 15.76 11.42
CA LEU A 289 -2.06 14.69 11.16
C LEU A 289 -0.65 15.11 11.58
N SER A 290 0.06 14.24 12.27
CA SER A 290 1.52 14.41 12.42
C SER A 290 2.17 14.53 11.05
N ARG A 291 3.30 15.24 10.97
CA ARG A 291 4.12 15.32 9.76
C ARG A 291 4.42 13.93 9.20
N GLN A 292 4.77 12.98 10.06
CA GLN A 292 5.16 11.64 9.66
C GLN A 292 4.04 10.89 8.92
N LEU A 293 2.78 11.08 9.31
CA LEU A 293 1.64 10.46 8.63
C LEU A 293 1.39 11.08 7.25
N VAL A 294 1.69 12.37 7.06
CA VAL A 294 1.68 12.99 5.73
C VAL A 294 2.78 12.39 4.85
N LEU A 295 3.98 12.18 5.39
CA LEU A 295 5.08 11.54 4.64
C LEU A 295 4.76 10.08 4.29
N PHE A 296 4.07 9.35 5.17
CA PHE A 296 3.60 8.00 4.88
C PHE A 296 2.64 7.95 3.68
N CYS A 297 1.79 8.97 3.52
CA CYS A 297 0.96 9.10 2.32
C CYS A 297 1.79 9.28 1.05
N VAL A 298 2.89 10.07 1.11
CA VAL A 298 3.80 10.28 -0.04
C VAL A 298 4.48 8.97 -0.42
N GLU A 299 4.93 8.22 0.58
CA GLU A 299 5.60 6.94 0.41
C GLU A 299 4.66 5.91 -0.25
N ARG A 300 3.45 5.71 0.28
CA ARG A 300 2.46 4.79 -0.31
C ARG A 300 2.04 5.16 -1.72
N ARG A 301 1.88 6.45 -1.99
CA ARG A 301 1.64 6.94 -3.35
C ARG A 301 2.79 6.58 -4.29
N LYS A 302 4.05 6.75 -3.85
CA LYS A 302 5.23 6.38 -4.63
C LYS A 302 5.29 4.86 -4.88
N ALA A 303 5.02 4.04 -3.87
CA ALA A 303 4.96 2.58 -4.02
C ALA A 303 3.89 2.16 -5.05
N TRP A 304 2.69 2.75 -4.99
CA TRP A 304 1.62 2.49 -5.95
C TRP A 304 2.00 2.90 -7.38
N ARG A 305 2.61 4.09 -7.57
CA ARG A 305 3.10 4.56 -8.88
C ARG A 305 4.16 3.62 -9.47
N LEU A 306 5.02 3.02 -8.64
CA LEU A 306 6.01 2.03 -9.10
C LEU A 306 5.35 0.72 -9.57
N LEU A 307 4.30 0.26 -8.89
CA LEU A 307 3.52 -0.90 -9.32
C LEU A 307 2.80 -0.61 -10.64
N GLN A 308 2.15 0.55 -10.77
CA GLN A 308 1.52 0.99 -12.02
C GLN A 308 2.53 1.03 -13.17
N SER A 309 3.73 1.59 -12.94
CA SER A 309 4.74 1.69 -13.99
C SER A 309 5.25 0.32 -14.44
N LYS A 310 5.27 -0.69 -13.56
CA LYS A 310 5.65 -2.06 -13.94
C LYS A 310 4.66 -2.67 -14.95
N VAL A 311 3.39 -2.31 -14.88
CA VAL A 311 2.35 -2.85 -15.79
C VAL A 311 2.01 -1.90 -16.93
N GLY A 312 2.90 -0.95 -17.25
CA GLY A 312 2.70 0.02 -18.33
C GLY A 312 1.60 1.05 -18.07
N ILE A 313 1.06 1.16 -16.85
CA ILE A 313 0.04 2.15 -16.51
C ILE A 313 0.69 3.52 -16.29
N GLN A 314 0.31 4.50 -17.12
CA GLN A 314 0.68 5.89 -16.94
C GLN A 314 -0.26 6.58 -15.94
N ASN A 315 0.23 6.83 -14.73
CA ASN A 315 -0.55 7.50 -13.71
C ASN A 315 -0.81 8.98 -14.08
N THR A 316 -2.08 9.33 -14.26
CA THR A 316 -2.50 10.65 -14.72
C THR A 316 -2.20 11.74 -13.69
N GLU A 317 -2.32 11.42 -12.41
CA GLU A 317 -2.07 12.34 -11.30
C GLU A 317 -0.58 12.57 -11.10
N TYR A 318 0.27 11.59 -11.40
CA TYR A 318 1.72 11.78 -11.39
C TYR A 318 2.16 12.76 -12.49
N ALA A 319 1.67 12.56 -13.72
CA ALA A 319 2.00 13.42 -14.85
C ALA A 319 1.58 14.88 -14.57
N ALA A 320 0.35 15.07 -14.10
CA ALA A 320 -0.16 16.40 -13.81
C ALA A 320 0.51 17.04 -12.57
N GLN A 321 0.83 16.27 -11.52
CA GLN A 321 1.61 16.79 -10.38
C GLN A 321 2.98 17.30 -10.84
N ARG A 322 3.68 16.54 -11.70
CA ARG A 322 4.97 16.95 -12.25
C ARG A 322 4.86 18.24 -13.07
N ALA A 323 3.83 18.35 -13.90
CA ALA A 323 3.59 19.55 -14.69
C ALA A 323 3.34 20.77 -13.80
N ILE A 324 2.47 20.65 -12.78
CA ILE A 324 2.18 21.73 -11.83
C ILE A 324 3.44 22.19 -11.12
N LEU A 325 4.26 21.26 -10.61
CA LEU A 325 5.49 21.63 -9.90
C LEU A 325 6.52 22.26 -10.83
N ALA A 326 6.61 21.83 -12.09
CA ALA A 326 7.46 22.47 -13.09
C ALA A 326 6.99 23.90 -13.42
N ASP A 327 5.67 24.12 -13.52
CA ASP A 327 5.08 25.44 -13.74
C ASP A 327 5.34 26.38 -12.54
N VAL A 328 5.35 25.85 -11.31
CA VAL A 328 5.72 26.59 -10.10
C VAL A 328 7.21 26.95 -10.11
N ASP A 329 8.08 26.00 -10.44
CA ASP A 329 9.53 26.22 -10.50
C ASP A 329 9.90 27.22 -11.61
N ALA A 330 9.09 27.27 -12.69
CA ALA A 330 9.21 28.24 -13.78
C ALA A 330 8.56 29.62 -13.49
N GLY A 331 7.87 29.78 -12.35
CA GLY A 331 7.18 31.00 -11.96
C GLY A 331 5.88 31.27 -12.73
N ILE A 332 5.35 30.29 -13.47
CA ILE A 332 4.07 30.37 -14.18
C ILE A 332 2.91 30.29 -13.19
N ILE A 333 3.03 29.40 -12.19
CA ILE A 333 2.09 29.30 -11.06
C ILE A 333 2.78 29.89 -9.83
N SER A 334 2.13 30.86 -9.18
CA SER A 334 2.68 31.45 -7.96
C SER A 334 2.68 30.45 -6.80
N LYS A 335 3.59 30.63 -5.82
CA LYS A 335 3.55 29.81 -4.59
C LYS A 335 2.24 30.00 -3.81
N GLU A 336 1.66 31.19 -3.86
CA GLU A 336 0.39 31.52 -3.20
C GLU A 336 -0.79 30.75 -3.82
N ASP A 337 -0.85 30.68 -5.15
CA ASP A 337 -1.84 29.85 -5.86
C ASP A 337 -1.65 28.37 -5.54
N LEU A 338 -0.40 27.88 -5.57
CA LEU A 338 -0.11 26.50 -5.21
C LEU A 338 -0.56 26.17 -3.79
N PHE A 339 -0.37 27.09 -2.83
CA PHE A 339 -0.68 26.82 -1.42
C PHE A 339 -2.17 26.87 -1.12
N SER A 340 -2.92 27.71 -1.82
CA SER A 340 -4.37 27.90 -1.61
C SER A 340 -5.21 26.84 -2.34
N ARG A 341 -4.86 26.48 -3.58
CA ARG A 341 -5.71 25.68 -4.48
C ARG A 341 -4.98 24.54 -5.23
N ALA A 342 -3.95 23.97 -4.62
CA ALA A 342 -3.15 22.89 -5.21
C ALA A 342 -3.98 21.72 -5.76
N GLN A 343 -5.00 21.28 -5.02
CA GLN A 343 -5.88 20.20 -5.43
C GLN A 343 -6.75 20.58 -6.63
N GLU A 344 -7.27 21.81 -6.68
CA GLU A 344 -8.07 22.27 -7.82
C GLU A 344 -7.22 22.30 -9.09
N LEU A 345 -5.99 22.83 -9.01
CA LEU A 345 -5.01 22.78 -10.10
C LEU A 345 -4.76 21.34 -10.56
N MET A 346 -4.66 20.40 -9.61
CA MET A 346 -4.48 18.98 -9.88
C MET A 346 -5.68 18.40 -10.66
N GLU A 347 -6.91 18.77 -10.29
CA GLU A 347 -8.12 18.29 -10.96
C GLU A 347 -8.30 18.91 -12.35
N GLU A 348 -8.05 20.21 -12.51
CA GLU A 348 -8.05 20.91 -13.80
C GLU A 348 -7.07 20.28 -14.77
N ARG A 349 -5.85 19.95 -14.30
CA ARG A 349 -4.79 19.38 -15.14
C ARG A 349 -5.08 17.93 -15.56
N VAL A 350 -5.78 17.16 -14.72
CA VAL A 350 -6.17 15.77 -15.01
C VAL A 350 -7.39 15.69 -15.93
N LEU A 351 -8.38 16.56 -15.75
CA LEU A 351 -9.60 16.59 -16.58
C LEU A 351 -9.36 17.30 -17.93
N GLY A 352 -8.34 18.14 -18.03
CA GLY A 352 -8.02 18.94 -19.20
C GLY A 352 -8.90 20.20 -19.35
N PRO A 353 -8.60 21.09 -20.32
CA PRO A 353 -9.23 22.41 -20.45
C PRO A 353 -10.75 22.40 -20.74
N ALA A 354 -11.33 21.25 -21.09
CA ALA A 354 -12.71 21.15 -21.56
C ALA A 354 -13.75 20.92 -20.46
N ALA A 355 -13.33 20.57 -19.23
CA ALA A 355 -14.27 20.19 -18.15
C ALA A 355 -14.58 21.31 -17.14
N THR A 356 -13.80 22.40 -17.12
CA THR A 356 -13.93 23.48 -16.13
C THR A 356 -15.03 24.49 -16.44
N LYS A 357 -15.81 24.30 -17.52
CA LYS A 357 -16.92 25.20 -17.93
C LYS A 357 -18.31 24.77 -17.44
N THR A 358 -18.41 23.73 -16.63
CA THR A 358 -19.68 23.31 -16.03
C THR A 358 -19.45 22.89 -14.58
N ALA A 359 -19.39 23.90 -13.70
CA ALA A 359 -19.70 23.79 -12.28
C ALA A 359 -20.41 25.08 -11.87
#